data_AF-A0A3D3UMF6-F1
#
_entry.id   AF-A0A3D3UMF6-F1
#
_cell.length_a   1.000
_cell.length_b   1.000
_cell.length_c   1.000
_cell.angle_alpha   90.00
_cell.angle_beta   90.00
_cell.angle_gamma   90.00
#
_symmetry.space_group_name_H-M   'P 1'
#
loop_
_entity.id
_entity.type
_entity.pdbx_description
1 polymer ?
#
loop_
_entity_poly.entity_id
_entity_poly.type
_entity_poly.pdbx_seq_one_letter_code
_entity_poly.pdbx_strand_id
1 'polypeptide(L)' 'MELTPNQLEQIRKQYRLSPRETQIVDLILRGYDSNAEIALVLDITDGTAKQYVHDLYGKTQTSSKLRLALKIINSIHE' A
#
# COMPACT_ATOMS: atom_id res chain seq x y z
N MET A 1 -2.27 -6.84 9.91
CA MET A 1 -1.84 -5.84 10.92
C MET A 1 -2.59 -4.55 10.60
N GLU A 2 -3.24 -3.93 11.57
CA GLU A 2 -3.93 -2.65 11.33
C GLU A 2 -2.98 -1.49 11.66
N LEU A 3 -2.73 -0.62 10.69
CA LEU A 3 -1.96 0.60 10.93
C LEU A 3 -2.83 1.66 11.58
N THR A 4 -2.26 2.38 12.53
CA THR A 4 -2.91 3.57 13.07
C THR A 4 -2.91 4.70 12.04
N PRO A 5 -3.85 5.66 12.10
CA PRO A 5 -3.90 6.80 11.18
C PRO A 5 -2.60 7.61 11.16
N ASN A 6 -1.91 7.68 12.30
CA ASN A 6 -0.64 8.39 12.43
C ASN A 6 0.50 7.67 11.67
N GLN A 7 0.54 6.34 11.74
CA GLN A 7 1.51 5.53 10.97
C GLN A 7 1.25 5.64 9.47
N LEU A 8 -0.03 5.61 9.05
CA LEU A 8 -0.40 5.81 7.63
C LEU A 8 0.05 7.18 7.11
N GLU A 9 -0.11 8.24 7.89
CA GLU A 9 0.34 9.59 7.53
C GLU A 9 1.88 9.68 7.48
N GLN A 10 2.58 9.02 8.40
CA GLN A 10 4.05 8.93 8.37
C GLN A 10 4.54 8.27 7.08
N ILE A 11 4.01 7.10 6.73
CA ILE A 11 4.36 6.36 5.50
C ILE A 11 4.00 7.20 4.26
N ARG A 12 2.83 7.85 4.27
CA ARG A 12 2.39 8.72 3.18
C ARG A 12 3.42 9.82 2.93
N LYS A 13 3.90 10.48 3.97
CA LYS A 13 4.92 11.54 3.85
C LYS A 13 6.28 10.98 3.44
N GLN A 14 6.71 9.87 4.04
CA GLN A 14 8.00 9.24 3.79
C GLN A 14 8.16 8.80 2.33
N TYR A 15 7.16 8.13 1.78
CA TYR A 15 7.19 7.62 0.41
C TYR A 15 6.44 8.50 -0.60
N ARG A 16 5.98 9.69 -0.17
CA ARG A 16 5.20 10.64 -0.99
C ARG A 16 4.03 9.95 -1.69
N LEU A 17 3.28 9.18 -0.93
CA LEU A 17 2.12 8.46 -1.41
C LEU A 17 0.93 9.41 -1.57
N SER A 18 0.15 9.19 -2.61
CA SER A 18 -1.17 9.78 -2.77
C SER A 18 -2.14 9.13 -1.79
N PRO A 19 -3.25 9.79 -1.42
CA PRO A 19 -4.25 9.21 -0.52
C PRO A 19 -4.76 7.83 -0.97
N ARG A 20 -4.94 7.63 -2.29
CA ARG A 20 -5.34 6.34 -2.88
C ARG A 20 -4.27 5.25 -2.75
N GLU A 21 -3.00 5.61 -2.92
CA GLU A 21 -1.88 4.66 -2.73
C GLU A 21 -1.75 4.25 -1.26
N THR A 22 -1.97 5.18 -0.32
CA THR A 22 -1.99 4.88 1.11
C THR A 22 -3.12 3.90 1.48
N GLN A 23 -4.31 4.05 0.89
CA GLN A 23 -5.41 3.10 1.09
C GLN A 23 -5.03 1.69 0.60
N ILE A 24 -4.35 1.59 -0.53
CA ILE A 24 -3.92 0.29 -1.08
C ILE A 24 -2.86 -0.36 -0.19
N VAL A 25 -1.90 0.43 0.30
CA VAL A 25 -0.92 -0.03 1.29
C VAL A 25 -1.60 -0.58 2.54
N ASP A 26 -2.59 0.13 3.06
CA ASP A 26 -3.35 -0.29 4.24
C ASP A 26 -4.03 -1.65 3.99
N LEU A 27 -4.66 -1.83 2.83
CA LEU A 27 -5.25 -3.12 2.44
C LEU A 27 -4.20 -4.23 2.31
N ILE A 28 -3.06 -3.96 1.68
CA ILE A 28 -1.98 -4.96 1.57
C ILE A 28 -1.51 -5.41 2.97
N LEU A 29 -1.41 -4.50 3.94
CA LEU A 29 -1.00 -4.81 5.31
C LEU A 29 -2.08 -5.50 6.15
N ARG A 30 -3.35 -5.30 5.79
CA ARG A 30 -4.48 -6.07 6.34
C ARG A 30 -4.53 -7.51 5.82
N GLY A 31 -3.77 -7.84 4.77
CA GLY A 31 -3.68 -9.19 4.21
C GLY A 31 -4.47 -9.37 2.91
N TYR A 32 -4.81 -8.29 2.20
CA TYR A 32 -5.41 -8.41 0.88
C TYR A 32 -4.34 -8.72 -0.18
N ASP A 33 -4.31 -9.98 -0.63
CA ASP A 33 -3.26 -10.49 -1.52
C ASP A 33 -3.57 -10.25 -3.01
N SER A 34 -4.83 -10.09 -3.40
CA SER A 34 -5.23 -9.96 -4.80
C SER A 34 -5.60 -8.53 -5.20
N ASN A 35 -5.21 -8.13 -6.42
CA ASN A 35 -5.60 -6.82 -6.98
C ASN A 35 -7.12 -6.71 -7.16
N ALA A 36 -7.80 -7.83 -7.45
CA ALA A 36 -9.24 -7.89 -7.57
C ALA A 36 -9.95 -7.61 -6.23
N GLU A 37 -9.42 -8.10 -5.11
CA GLU A 37 -10.00 -7.82 -3.78
C GLU A 37 -9.78 -6.37 -3.39
N ILE A 38 -8.58 -5.84 -3.61
CA ILE A 38 -8.28 -4.42 -3.41
C ILE A 38 -9.19 -3.54 -4.27
N ALA A 39 -9.40 -3.94 -5.53
CA ALA A 39 -10.27 -3.25 -6.47
C ALA A 39 -11.73 -3.24 -5.98
N LEU A 40 -12.22 -4.38 -5.50
CA LEU A 40 -13.57 -4.53 -4.96
C LEU A 40 -13.77 -3.69 -3.69
N VAL A 41 -12.78 -3.68 -2.78
CA VAL A 41 -12.86 -2.91 -1.53
C VAL A 41 -12.81 -1.40 -1.78
N LEU A 42 -12.04 -0.95 -2.78
CA LEU A 42 -11.90 0.47 -3.11
C LEU A 42 -12.89 0.98 -4.17
N ASP A 43 -13.78 0.11 -4.65
CA ASP A 43 -14.74 0.38 -5.74
C ASP A 43 -14.04 0.94 -6.99
N ILE A 44 -12.96 0.28 -7.42
CA ILE A 44 -12.19 0.61 -8.62
C ILE A 44 -12.06 -0.61 -9.53
N THR A 45 -11.55 -0.42 -10.74
CA THR A 45 -11.28 -1.54 -11.65
C THR A 45 -9.97 -2.26 -11.27
N ASP A 46 -9.86 -3.56 -11.60
CA ASP A 46 -8.61 -4.32 -11.42
C ASP A 46 -7.43 -3.67 -12.15
N GLY A 47 -7.66 -3.08 -13.33
CA GLY A 47 -6.65 -2.33 -14.07
C GLY A 47 -6.16 -1.11 -13.29
N THR A 48 -7.06 -0.37 -12.65
CA THR A 48 -6.71 0.76 -11.79
C THR A 48 -5.94 0.31 -10.54
N ALA A 49 -6.36 -0.78 -9.89
CA ALA A 49 -5.66 -1.34 -8.73
C ALA A 49 -4.23 -1.79 -9.11
N LYS A 50 -4.08 -2.45 -10.26
CA LYS A 50 -2.76 -2.83 -10.83
C LYS A 50 -1.87 -1.62 -11.03
N GLN A 51 -2.39 -0.55 -11.63
CA GLN A 51 -1.63 0.67 -11.88
C GLN A 51 -1.12 1.27 -10.56
N TYR A 52 -1.99 1.41 -9.57
CA TYR A 52 -1.57 1.95 -8.27
C TYR A 52 -0.55 1.07 -7.55
N VAL A 53 -0.69 -0.26 -7.61
CA VAL A 53 0.30 -1.19 -7.05
C VAL A 53 1.65 -1.06 -7.77
N HIS A 54 1.63 -0.89 -9.09
CA HIS A 54 2.83 -0.65 -9.87
C HIS A 54 3.51 0.68 -9.49
N ASP A 55 2.74 1.76 -9.34
CA ASP A 55 3.28 3.06 -8.94
C ASP A 55 3.84 3.02 -7.50
N LEU A 56 3.19 2.28 -6.61
CA LEU A 56 3.68 2.00 -5.25
C LEU A 56 5.04 1.30 -5.27
N TYR A 57 5.23 0.30 -6.13
CA TYR A 57 6.51 -0.38 -6.30
C TYR A 57 7.61 0.58 -6.75
N GLY A 58 7.32 1.49 -7.68
CA GLY A 58 8.24 2.55 -8.09
C GLY A 58 8.64 3.48 -6.93
N LYS A 59 7.66 3.96 -6.17
CA LYS A 59 7.88 4.90 -5.06
C LYS A 59 8.60 4.29 -3.86
N THR A 60 8.25 3.04 -3.54
CA THR A 60 8.84 2.31 -2.41
C THR A 60 10.11 1.56 -2.78
N GLN A 61 10.46 1.51 -4.07
CA GLN A 61 11.54 0.69 -4.61
C GLN A 61 11.41 -0.79 -4.19
N THR A 62 10.21 -1.32 -4.35
CA THR A 62 9.90 -2.73 -4.06
C THR A 62 9.41 -3.43 -5.32
N SER A 63 9.39 -4.77 -5.29
CA SER A 63 9.05 -5.59 -6.46
C SER A 63 7.92 -6.59 -6.19
N SER A 64 7.34 -6.56 -4.99
CA SER A 64 6.28 -7.47 -4.56
C SER A 64 5.54 -6.90 -3.36
N LYS A 65 4.26 -7.24 -3.22
CA LYS A 65 3.41 -6.86 -2.08
C LYS A 65 4.02 -7.26 -0.75
N LEU A 66 4.65 -8.44 -0.68
CA LEU A 66 5.33 -8.90 0.53
C LEU A 66 6.52 -8.00 0.89
N ARG A 67 7.35 -7.63 -0.09
CA ARG A 67 8.48 -6.72 0.13
C ARG A 67 8.02 -5.31 0.51
N LEU A 68 6.94 -4.83 -0.12
CA LEU A 68 6.27 -3.58 0.24
C LEU A 68 5.84 -3.61 1.72
N ALA A 69 5.09 -4.65 2.11
CA ALA A 69 4.60 -4.82 3.47
C ALA A 69 5.74 -4.85 4.49
N LEU A 70 6.76 -5.68 4.26
CA LEU A 70 7.93 -5.78 5.14
C LEU A 70 8.68 -4.45 5.26
N LYS A 71 8.88 -3.74 4.13
CA LYS A 71 9.57 -2.45 4.12
C LYS A 71 8.83 -1.41 4.95
N ILE A 72 7.51 -1.39 4.87
CA ILE A 72 6.67 -0.48 5.65
C ILE A 72 6.67 -0.85 7.13
N ILE A 73 6.58 -2.14 7.47
CA ILE A 73 6.65 -2.59 8.86
C ILE A 73 7.99 -2.17 9.50
N ASN A 74 9.10 -2.31 8.76
CA ASN A 74 10.41 -1.87 9.21
C ASN A 74 10.48 -0.34 9.39
N SER A 75 9.91 0.44 8.47
CA SER A 75 9.95 1.91 8.53
C SER A 75 9.11 2.52 9.66
N ILE A 76 8.26 1.74 10.31
CA ILE A 76 7.45 2.16 11.48
C ILE A 76 8.19 1.85 12.79
N HIS A 77 9.07 0.85 12.80
CA HIS A 77 9.82 0.43 13.98
C HIS A 77 11.14 1.20 14.19
N GLU A 78 11.55 2.03 13.22
CA GLU A 78 12.64 3.00 13.35
C GLU A 78 12.17 4.35 13.90
#